data_AF-H2Z8Q3-F1
#
_entry.id   AF-H2Z8Q3-F1
#
_cell.length_a   1.000
_cell.length_b   1.000
_cell.length_c   1.000
_cell.angle_alpha   90.00
_cell.angle_beta   90.00
_cell.angle_gamma   90.00
#
_symmetry.space_group_name_H-M   'P 1'
#
loop_
_entity.id
_entity.type
_entity.pdbx_description
1 polymer ?
#
loop_
_entity_poly.entity_id
_entity_poly.type
_entity_poly.pdbx_seq_one_letter_code
_entity_poly.pdbx_strand_id
1 'polypeptide(L)'
;MAFYGLTFNTNNLGGNRYINSFLSGAVEFPAQFLCFLAVGRIGCRRSFMSSTVLTTVCLVLTPFIQQVNVWAGVITAMLGKLAITVGYTILFIFTGDLFPTMMRTQAYGACSFIARFGSILVPYILFLGTTVNGVLPYTIMGAISLLSAVAMFFLPETMGLPIPDTLENARSQDSFRIHFPCSKENRIKNTNVL
;
A
#
# COMPACT_ATOMS: atom_id res chain seq x y z
N MET A 1 -0.95 -7.98 -2.88
CA MET A 1 -1.31 -9.30 -2.32
C MET A 1 -2.22 -9.19 -1.11
N ALA A 2 -1.83 -8.45 -0.06
CA ALA A 2 -2.65 -8.25 1.15
C ALA A 2 -4.09 -7.78 0.86
N PHE A 3 -4.27 -6.84 -0.08
CA PHE A 3 -5.59 -6.36 -0.51
C PHE A 3 -6.50 -7.50 -1.01
N TYR A 4 -6.06 -8.25 -2.02
CA TYR A 4 -6.83 -9.36 -2.58
C TYR A 4 -7.05 -10.49 -1.56
N GLY A 5 -6.07 -10.77 -0.71
CA GLY A 5 -6.20 -11.78 0.33
C GLY A 5 -7.24 -11.43 1.38
N LEU A 6 -7.29 -10.18 1.84
CA LEU A 6 -8.35 -9.72 2.75
C LEU A 6 -9.71 -9.75 2.07
N THR A 7 -9.81 -9.31 0.81
CA THR A 7 -11.07 -9.31 0.06
C THR A 7 -11.61 -10.72 -0.15
N PHE A 8 -10.77 -11.69 -0.52
CA PHE A 8 -11.20 -13.09 -0.65
C PHE A 8 -11.47 -13.73 0.70
N ASN A 9 -10.70 -13.40 1.73
CA ASN A 9 -10.94 -13.91 3.07
C ASN A 9 -12.18 -13.29 3.74
N THR A 10 -12.61 -12.08 3.36
CA THR A 10 -13.77 -11.34 3.93
C THR A 10 -15.03 -12.21 4.12
N ASN A 11 -15.27 -13.15 3.20
CA ASN A 11 -16.41 -14.06 3.25
C ASN A 11 -16.27 -15.21 4.26
N ASN A 12 -15.06 -15.45 4.75
CA ASN A 12 -14.67 -16.55 5.65
C ASN A 12 -14.28 -16.08 7.07
N LEU A 13 -14.35 -14.77 7.38
CA LEU A 13 -14.06 -14.24 8.72
C LEU A 13 -15.14 -14.56 9.79
N GLY A 14 -16.20 -15.28 9.41
CA GLY A 14 -17.33 -15.59 10.30
C GLY A 14 -18.40 -14.49 10.33
N GLY A 15 -19.56 -14.81 10.89
CA GLY A 15 -20.73 -13.93 10.87
C GLY A 15 -21.51 -13.97 9.54
N ASN A 16 -22.25 -12.89 9.25
CA ASN A 16 -23.06 -12.80 8.04
C ASN A 16 -22.22 -12.25 6.86
N ARG A 17 -22.06 -13.07 5.83
CA ARG A 17 -21.25 -12.77 4.63
C ARG A 17 -21.71 -11.51 3.88
N TYR A 18 -23.01 -11.23 3.89
CA TYR A 18 -23.59 -10.04 3.25
C TYR A 18 -23.16 -8.77 3.98
N ILE A 19 -23.17 -8.79 5.32
CA ILE A 19 -22.73 -7.65 6.15
C ILE A 19 -21.24 -7.41 5.97
N ASN A 20 -20.42 -8.47 6.02
CA ASN A 20 -18.97 -8.34 5.84
C ASN A 20 -18.61 -7.78 4.46
N SER A 21 -19.30 -8.22 3.41
CA SER A 21 -19.08 -7.71 2.04
C SER A 21 -19.51 -6.25 1.89
N PHE A 22 -20.65 -5.88 2.46
CA PHE A 22 -21.13 -4.49 2.48
C PHE A 22 -20.14 -3.59 3.22
N LEU A 23 -19.68 -4.00 4.40
CA LEU A 23 -18.72 -3.26 5.21
C LEU A 23 -17.37 -3.10 4.49
N SER A 24 -16.92 -4.19 3.84
CA SER A 24 -15.70 -4.21 3.04
C SER A 24 -15.74 -3.20 1.89
N GLY A 25 -16.88 -3.05 1.21
CA GLY A 25 -17.08 -2.00 0.20
C GLY A 25 -17.20 -0.59 0.79
N ALA A 26 -17.96 -0.44 1.89
CA ALA A 26 -18.16 0.85 2.55
C ALA A 26 -16.86 1.47 3.07
N VAL A 27 -15.90 0.65 3.49
CA VAL A 27 -14.59 1.07 4.02
C VAL A 27 -13.66 1.64 2.94
N GLU A 28 -13.91 1.38 1.66
CA GLU A 28 -13.04 1.89 0.57
C GLU A 28 -13.19 3.40 0.36
N PHE A 29 -14.39 3.95 0.55
CA PHE A 29 -14.64 5.39 0.44
C PHE A 29 -13.84 6.24 1.46
N PRO A 30 -13.92 5.97 2.78
CA PRO A 30 -13.13 6.71 3.76
C PRO A 30 -11.63 6.44 3.62
N ALA A 31 -11.22 5.26 3.15
CA ALA A 31 -9.82 4.97 2.86
C ALA A 31 -9.25 5.96 1.82
N GLN A 32 -10.01 6.25 0.76
CA GLN A 32 -9.55 7.19 -0.26
C GLN A 32 -9.42 8.61 0.26
N PHE A 33 -10.35 9.06 1.10
CA PHE A 33 -10.26 10.37 1.75
C PHE A 33 -9.04 10.46 2.68
N LEU A 34 -8.78 9.41 3.47
CA LEU A 34 -7.59 9.33 4.32
C LEU A 34 -6.29 9.31 3.52
N CYS A 35 -6.27 8.65 2.37
CA CYS A 35 -5.11 8.68 1.46
C CYS A 35 -4.79 10.10 1.01
N PHE A 36 -5.80 10.85 0.56
CA PHE A 36 -5.62 12.25 0.14
C PHE A 36 -5.03 13.11 1.27
N LEU A 37 -5.57 12.96 2.48
CA LEU A 37 -5.08 13.70 3.65
C LEU A 37 -3.65 13.30 4.05
N ALA A 38 -3.35 12.00 4.05
CA ALA A 38 -2.04 11.47 4.43
C ALA A 38 -0.93 11.95 3.49
N VAL A 39 -1.18 11.88 2.17
CA VAL A 39 -0.24 12.36 1.16
C VAL A 39 0.00 13.87 1.30
N GLY A 40 -1.07 14.66 1.53
CA GLY A 40 -0.96 16.11 1.65
C GLY A 40 -0.24 16.61 2.91
N ARG A 41 -0.27 15.86 4.03
CA ARG A 41 0.33 16.28 5.31
C ARG A 41 1.70 15.66 5.61
N ILE A 42 1.88 14.37 5.31
CA ILE A 42 2.98 13.54 5.87
C ILE A 42 4.01 13.16 4.80
N GLY A 43 3.63 13.21 3.51
CA GLY A 43 4.47 12.76 2.41
C GLY A 43 4.16 11.31 1.99
N CYS A 44 4.41 10.97 0.72
CA CYS A 44 4.11 9.65 0.16
C CYS A 44 4.86 8.50 0.86
N ARG A 45 6.17 8.64 1.08
CA ARG A 45 7.00 7.59 1.65
C ARG A 45 6.57 7.22 3.08
N ARG A 46 6.48 8.21 3.96
CA ARG A 46 6.09 8.01 5.36
C ARG A 46 4.66 7.48 5.48
N SER A 47 3.74 7.99 4.66
CA SER A 47 2.36 7.51 4.61
C SER A 47 2.31 6.03 4.18
N PHE A 48 3.00 5.65 3.10
CA PHE A 48 3.07 4.28 2.63
C PHE A 48 3.67 3.32 3.68
N MET A 49 4.76 3.72 4.34
CA MET A 49 5.37 2.90 5.39
C MET A 49 4.41 2.72 6.57
N SER A 50 3.78 3.80 7.06
CA SER A 50 2.82 3.72 8.17
C SER A 50 1.61 2.85 7.84
N SER A 51 1.04 2.98 6.65
CA SER A 51 -0.13 2.20 6.22
C SER A 51 0.21 0.72 6.04
N THR A 52 1.41 0.42 5.52
CA THR A 52 1.86 -0.95 5.32
C THR A 52 2.19 -1.64 6.64
N VAL A 53 2.87 -0.95 7.57
CA VAL A 53 3.12 -1.45 8.92
C VAL A 53 1.80 -1.69 9.66
N LEU A 54 0.87 -0.73 9.62
CA LEU A 54 -0.45 -0.89 10.23
C LEU A 54 -1.20 -2.09 9.64
N THR A 55 -1.16 -2.26 8.31
CA THR A 55 -1.75 -3.44 7.64
C THR A 55 -1.15 -4.74 8.16
N THR A 56 0.18 -4.84 8.24
CA THR A 56 0.85 -6.05 8.74
C THR A 56 0.45 -6.35 10.17
N VAL A 57 0.43 -5.34 11.04
CA VAL A 57 0.02 -5.51 12.44
C VAL A 57 -1.42 -6.02 12.52
N CYS A 58 -2.35 -5.42 11.77
CA CYS A 58 -3.74 -5.86 11.72
C CYS A 58 -3.88 -7.30 11.18
N LEU A 59 -3.13 -7.67 10.14
CA LEU A 59 -3.12 -9.03 9.59
C LEU A 59 -2.65 -10.07 10.61
N VAL A 60 -1.59 -9.76 11.37
CA VAL A 60 -1.06 -10.66 12.40
C VAL A 60 -2.02 -10.76 13.58
N LEU A 61 -2.67 -9.66 14.00
CA LEU A 61 -3.62 -9.66 15.12
C LEU A 61 -4.95 -10.37 14.80
N THR A 62 -5.41 -10.30 13.55
CA THR A 62 -6.70 -10.86 13.10
C THR A 62 -6.93 -12.32 13.57
N PRO A 63 -6.03 -13.29 13.32
CA PRO A 63 -6.24 -14.67 13.75
C PRO A 63 -6.30 -14.85 15.28
N PHE A 64 -5.55 -14.07 16.06
CA PHE A 64 -5.58 -14.14 17.53
C PHE A 64 -6.89 -13.59 18.09
N ILE A 65 -7.35 -12.46 17.56
CA ILE A 65 -8.59 -11.81 18.02
C ILE A 65 -9.81 -12.65 17.64
N GLN A 66 -9.77 -13.29 16.46
CA GLN A 66 -10.85 -14.15 15.99
C GLN A 66 -11.11 -15.36 16.90
N GLN A 67 -10.11 -15.83 17.66
CA GLN A 67 -10.29 -16.89 18.67
C GLN A 67 -11.11 -16.44 19.88
N VAL A 68 -11.05 -15.15 20.23
CA VAL A 68 -11.77 -14.59 21.39
C VAL A 68 -13.14 -14.07 20.98
N ASN A 69 -13.21 -13.28 19.90
CA ASN A 69 -14.47 -12.72 19.41
C ASN A 69 -14.43 -12.50 17.88
N VAL A 70 -15.36 -13.15 17.18
CA VAL A 70 -15.49 -13.09 15.73
C VAL A 70 -15.69 -11.65 15.23
N TRP A 71 -16.54 -10.87 15.90
CA TRP A 71 -16.83 -9.48 15.49
C TRP A 71 -15.62 -8.56 15.63
N ALA A 72 -14.82 -8.74 16.68
CA ALA A 72 -13.58 -7.99 16.87
C ALA A 72 -12.53 -8.35 15.81
N GLY A 73 -12.49 -9.62 15.38
CA GLY A 73 -11.66 -10.08 14.26
C GLY A 73 -12.07 -9.40 12.94
N VAL A 74 -13.36 -9.33 12.66
CA VAL A 74 -13.90 -8.63 11.48
C VAL A 74 -13.52 -7.15 11.48
N ILE A 75 -13.70 -6.44 12.59
CA ILE A 75 -13.33 -5.01 12.70
C ILE A 75 -11.83 -4.82 12.44
N THR A 76 -10.99 -5.67 13.02
CA THR A 76 -9.53 -5.62 12.83
C THR A 76 -9.14 -5.88 11.38
N ALA A 77 -9.79 -6.84 10.72
CA ALA A 77 -9.57 -7.12 9.30
C ALA A 77 -10.04 -5.97 8.40
N MET A 78 -11.15 -5.30 8.75
CA MET A 78 -11.62 -4.10 8.03
C MET A 78 -10.66 -2.92 8.21
N LEU A 79 -10.08 -2.73 9.40
CA LEU A 79 -9.02 -1.74 9.62
C LEU A 79 -7.77 -2.05 8.78
N GLY A 80 -7.38 -3.33 8.72
CA GLY A 80 -6.32 -3.78 7.82
C GLY A 80 -6.64 -3.52 6.35
N LYS A 81 -7.90 -3.75 5.93
CA LYS A 81 -8.38 -3.46 4.57
C LYS A 81 -8.32 -1.96 4.26
N LEU A 82 -8.72 -1.11 5.19
CA LEU A 82 -8.62 0.34 5.06
C LEU A 82 -7.16 0.76 4.85
N ALA A 83 -6.26 0.29 5.72
CA ALA A 83 -4.84 0.64 5.67
C ALA A 83 -4.17 0.19 4.38
N ILE A 84 -4.47 -1.02 3.88
CA ILE A 84 -3.89 -1.50 2.63
C ILE A 84 -4.42 -0.74 1.41
N THR A 85 -5.69 -0.35 1.41
CA THR A 85 -6.26 0.48 0.33
C THR A 85 -5.56 1.83 0.25
N VAL A 86 -5.33 2.49 1.39
CA VAL A 86 -4.53 3.72 1.46
C VAL A 86 -3.13 3.50 0.89
N GLY A 87 -2.42 2.47 1.37
CA GLY A 87 -1.08 2.15 0.89
C GLY A 87 -1.03 1.85 -0.61
N TYR A 88 -2.03 1.14 -1.13
CA TYR A 88 -2.15 0.83 -2.55
C TYR A 88 -2.33 2.10 -3.38
N THR A 89 -3.25 3.00 -3.01
CA THR A 89 -3.43 4.27 -3.72
C THR A 89 -2.16 5.11 -3.70
N ILE A 90 -1.47 5.22 -2.55
CA ILE A 90 -0.20 5.96 -2.45
C ILE A 90 0.86 5.38 -3.37
N LEU A 91 0.96 4.05 -3.46
CA LEU A 91 1.93 3.40 -4.33
C LEU A 91 1.68 3.74 -5.80
N PHE A 92 0.41 3.80 -6.24
CA PHE A 92 0.08 4.23 -7.60
C PHE A 92 0.41 5.71 -7.83
N ILE A 93 0.12 6.59 -6.88
CA ILE A 93 0.50 8.02 -6.98
C ILE A 93 2.02 8.15 -7.10
N PHE A 94 2.75 7.43 -6.24
CA PHE A 94 4.21 7.46 -6.21
C PHE A 94 4.86 6.95 -7.51
N THR A 95 4.31 5.91 -8.13
CA THR A 95 4.73 5.47 -9.47
C THR A 95 4.54 6.59 -10.51
N GLY A 96 3.46 7.37 -10.40
CA GLY A 96 3.21 8.51 -11.27
C GLY A 96 4.25 9.63 -11.12
N ASP A 97 4.71 9.88 -9.90
CA ASP A 97 5.71 10.91 -9.59
C ASP A 97 7.13 10.50 -10.00
N LEU A 98 7.43 9.20 -9.98
CA LEU A 98 8.77 8.69 -10.30
C LEU A 98 9.01 8.56 -11.81
N PHE A 99 7.99 8.21 -12.58
CA PHE A 99 8.12 7.94 -14.02
C PHE A 99 7.63 9.13 -14.88
N PRO A 100 8.37 9.51 -15.93
CA PRO A 100 7.94 10.55 -16.88
C PRO A 100 6.70 10.10 -17.65
N THR A 101 5.92 11.05 -18.15
CA THR A 101 4.61 10.82 -18.81
C THR A 101 4.67 9.77 -19.93
N MET A 102 5.79 9.69 -20.65
CA MET A 102 6.01 8.71 -21.74
C MET A 102 6.12 7.25 -21.25
N MET A 103 6.55 7.02 -20.02
CA MET A 103 6.75 5.67 -19.45
C MET A 103 5.74 5.34 -18.35
N ARG A 104 4.98 6.34 -17.88
CA ARG A 104 4.02 6.19 -16.78
C ARG A 104 2.98 5.09 -17.04
N THR A 105 2.40 5.04 -18.25
CA THR A 105 1.42 3.99 -18.62
C THR A 105 2.05 2.59 -18.60
N GLN A 106 3.30 2.46 -19.05
CA GLN A 106 4.01 1.18 -19.04
C GLN A 106 4.32 0.72 -17.61
N ALA A 107 4.74 1.65 -16.74
CA ALA A 107 4.97 1.38 -15.33
C ALA A 107 3.69 0.92 -14.62
N TYR A 108 2.57 1.61 -14.83
CA TYR A 108 1.27 1.18 -14.30
C TYR A 108 0.84 -0.19 -14.83
N GLY A 109 1.11 -0.48 -16.11
CA GLY A 109 0.91 -1.80 -16.70
C GLY A 109 1.70 -2.87 -15.95
N ALA A 110 3.01 -2.68 -15.77
CA ALA A 110 3.89 -3.60 -15.02
C ALA A 110 3.43 -3.82 -13.57
N CYS A 111 3.10 -2.75 -12.85
CA CYS A 111 2.54 -2.83 -11.50
C CYS A 111 1.23 -3.64 -11.48
N SER A 112 0.36 -3.43 -12.47
CA SER A 112 -0.91 -4.15 -12.59
C SER A 112 -0.68 -5.63 -12.91
N PHE A 113 0.26 -5.97 -13.79
CA PHE A 113 0.63 -7.37 -14.05
C PHE A 113 1.06 -8.08 -12.76
N ILE A 114 1.96 -7.47 -11.98
CA ILE A 114 2.42 -8.03 -10.70
C ILE A 114 1.25 -8.15 -9.70
N ALA A 115 0.38 -7.15 -9.62
CA ALA A 115 -0.81 -7.20 -8.77
C ALA A 115 -1.74 -8.36 -9.15
N ARG A 116 -1.90 -8.64 -10.45
CA ARG A 116 -2.71 -9.75 -10.97
C ARG A 116 -2.06 -11.10 -10.69
N PHE A 117 -0.75 -11.24 -10.85
CA PHE A 117 -0.04 -12.44 -10.39
C PHE A 117 -0.28 -12.70 -8.91
N GLY A 118 -0.21 -11.65 -8.07
CA GLY A 118 -0.57 -11.75 -6.65
C GLY A 118 -2.01 -12.22 -6.43
N SER A 119 -2.98 -11.72 -7.21
CA SER A 119 -4.39 -12.14 -7.09
C SER A 119 -4.62 -13.61 -7.47
N ILE A 120 -3.85 -14.14 -8.44
CA ILE A 120 -3.92 -15.55 -8.85
C ILE A 120 -3.36 -16.44 -7.75
N LEU A 121 -2.29 -16.04 -7.06
CA LEU A 121 -1.67 -16.81 -5.98
C LEU A 121 -2.47 -16.84 -4.67
N VAL A 122 -3.24 -15.79 -4.38
CA VAL A 122 -4.03 -15.66 -3.14
C VAL A 122 -4.96 -16.84 -2.87
N PRO A 123 -5.84 -17.29 -3.78
CA PRO A 123 -6.76 -18.40 -3.50
C PRO A 123 -6.02 -19.71 -3.19
N TYR A 124 -4.86 -19.97 -3.82
CA TYR A 124 -4.02 -21.13 -3.49
C TYR A 124 -3.50 -21.05 -2.06
N ILE A 125 -3.08 -19.87 -1.60
CA ILE A 125 -2.58 -19.66 -0.24
C ILE A 125 -3.69 -19.75 0.79
N LEU A 126 -4.88 -19.22 0.49
CA LEU A 126 -6.05 -19.38 1.34
C LEU A 126 -6.46 -20.85 1.45
N PHE A 127 -6.42 -21.61 0.35
CA PHE A 127 -6.68 -23.04 0.35
C PHE A 127 -5.68 -23.80 1.23
N LEU A 128 -4.37 -23.53 1.11
CA LEU A 128 -3.35 -24.09 2.01
C LEU A 128 -3.59 -23.74 3.49
N GLY A 129 -4.12 -22.55 3.76
CA GLY A 129 -4.49 -22.14 5.12
C GLY A 129 -5.62 -22.98 5.74
N THR A 130 -6.51 -23.53 4.92
CA THR A 130 -7.59 -24.40 5.41
C THR A 130 -7.14 -25.82 5.73
N THR A 131 -6.09 -26.31 5.07
CA THR A 131 -5.61 -27.70 5.22
C THR A 131 -4.53 -27.84 6.30
N VAL A 132 -3.69 -26.81 6.49
CA VAL A 132 -2.58 -26.85 7.46
C VAL A 132 -2.92 -26.05 8.71
N ASN A 133 -3.06 -24.72 8.59
CA ASN A 133 -3.31 -23.81 9.71
C ASN A 133 -3.88 -22.47 9.21
N GLY A 134 -4.97 -22.00 9.83
CA GLY A 134 -5.66 -20.76 9.43
C GLY A 134 -4.83 -19.48 9.59
N VAL A 135 -3.73 -19.52 10.36
CA VAL A 135 -2.81 -18.40 10.60
C VAL A 135 -1.82 -18.20 9.44
N LEU A 136 -1.51 -19.28 8.72
CA LEU A 136 -0.50 -19.34 7.67
C LEU A 136 -0.71 -18.33 6.51
N PRO A 137 -1.93 -18.15 5.96
CA PRO A 137 -2.15 -17.16 4.90
C PRO A 137 -1.92 -15.73 5.38
N TYR A 138 -2.30 -15.41 6.62
CA TYR A 138 -2.11 -14.09 7.22
C TYR A 138 -0.62 -13.76 7.41
N THR A 139 0.18 -14.72 7.87
CA THR A 139 1.63 -14.53 8.03
C THR A 139 2.35 -14.35 6.69
N ILE A 140 1.97 -15.10 5.65
CA ILE A 140 2.57 -14.96 4.31
C ILE A 140 2.24 -13.59 3.72
N MET A 141 0.98 -13.17 3.82
CA MET A 141 0.55 -11.84 3.35
C MET A 141 1.27 -10.72 4.11
N GLY A 142 1.41 -10.84 5.44
CA GLY A 142 2.13 -9.89 6.27
C GLY A 142 3.62 -9.82 5.96
N ALA A 143 4.29 -10.96 5.71
CA ALA A 143 5.70 -11.01 5.36
C ALA A 143 5.99 -10.30 4.03
N ILE A 144 5.17 -10.53 3.00
CA ILE A 144 5.30 -9.87 1.70
C ILE A 144 5.03 -8.37 1.81
N SER A 145 4.05 -7.97 2.63
CA SER A 145 3.80 -6.56 2.95
C SER A 145 4.99 -5.91 3.65
N LEU A 146 5.62 -6.56 4.62
CA LEU A 146 6.85 -6.06 5.25
C LEU A 146 7.99 -5.92 4.26
N LEU A 147 8.20 -6.90 3.39
CA LEU A 147 9.23 -6.83 2.35
C LEU A 147 9.02 -5.62 1.43
N SER A 148 7.75 -5.30 1.09
CA SER A 148 7.42 -4.12 0.30
C SER A 148 7.73 -2.81 1.04
N ALA A 149 7.50 -2.75 2.35
CA ALA A 149 7.85 -1.58 3.17
C ALA A 149 9.38 -1.38 3.25
N VAL A 150 10.14 -2.47 3.37
CA VAL A 150 11.61 -2.45 3.34
C VAL A 150 12.12 -1.99 1.98
N ALA A 151 11.55 -2.50 0.88
CA ALA A 151 11.91 -2.04 -0.46
C ALA A 151 11.65 -0.54 -0.64
N MET A 152 10.53 -0.03 -0.10
CA MET A 152 10.22 1.40 -0.13
C MET A 152 11.17 2.25 0.72
N PHE A 153 11.80 1.66 1.75
CA PHE A 153 12.80 2.35 2.56
C PHE A 153 14.08 2.67 1.76
N PHE A 154 14.44 1.82 0.80
CA PHE A 154 15.58 2.05 -0.10
C PHE A 154 15.30 3.14 -1.15
N LEU A 155 14.03 3.46 -1.42
CA LEU A 155 13.70 4.51 -2.38
C LEU A 155 13.81 5.92 -1.78
N PRO A 156 14.51 6.86 -2.45
CA PRO A 156 14.62 8.24 -2.00
C PRO A 156 13.26 8.96 -2.10
N GLU A 157 13.02 9.94 -1.23
CA GLU A 157 11.75 10.68 -1.20
C GLU A 157 11.50 11.49 -2.49
N THR A 158 10.30 11.39 -3.06
CA THR A 158 9.89 12.12 -4.28
C THR A 158 9.20 13.46 -4.01
N MET A 159 8.92 13.79 -2.74
CA MET A 159 8.16 14.97 -2.34
C MET A 159 8.84 16.29 -2.80
N GLY A 160 8.16 17.02 -3.68
CA GLY A 160 8.48 18.41 -4.04
C GLY A 160 9.35 18.60 -5.28
N LEU A 161 9.58 17.57 -6.11
CA LEU A 161 10.28 17.75 -7.38
C LEU A 161 9.28 18.00 -8.52
N PRO A 162 9.62 18.90 -9.47
CA PRO A 162 8.86 19.03 -10.70
C PRO A 162 8.91 17.70 -11.45
N ILE A 163 7.74 17.27 -11.94
CA ILE A 163 7.59 16.03 -12.71
C ILE A 163 8.50 16.17 -13.94
N PRO A 164 9.49 15.27 -14.13
CA PRO A 164 10.39 15.37 -15.27
C PRO A 164 9.60 15.09 -16.55
N ASP A 165 9.43 16.12 -17.39
CA ASP A 165 8.75 15.99 -18.68
C ASP A 165 9.58 15.20 -19.71
N THR A 166 10.87 14.97 -19.45
CA THR A 166 11.82 14.37 -20.40
C THR A 166 12.79 13.41 -19.69
N LEU A 167 13.21 12.34 -20.37
CA LEU A 167 14.16 11.33 -19.84
C LEU A 167 15.51 11.93 -19.42
N GLU A 168 15.95 12.99 -20.11
CA GLU A 168 17.17 13.75 -19.78
C GLU A 168 17.06 14.45 -18.41
N ASN A 169 15.87 14.99 -18.10
CA ASN A 169 15.58 15.65 -16.82
C ASN A 169 15.48 14.63 -15.66
N ALA A 170 15.02 13.41 -15.93
CA ALA A 170 15.02 12.33 -14.94
C ALA A 170 16.46 11.85 -14.62
N ARG A 171 17.32 11.68 -15.64
CA ARG A 171 18.72 11.26 -15.45
C ARG A 171 19.56 12.29 -14.69
N SER A 172 19.39 13.58 -14.98
CA SER A 172 20.14 14.62 -14.28
C SER A 172 19.73 14.76 -12.81
N GLN A 173 18.45 14.55 -12.49
CA GLN A 173 17.97 14.49 -11.10
C GLN A 173 18.49 13.27 -10.35
N ASP A 174 18.55 12.09 -10.98
CA ASP A 174 19.10 10.87 -10.35
C ASP A 174 20.61 11.00 -10.06
N SER A 175 21.39 11.60 -10.97
CA SER A 175 22.82 11.83 -10.76
C SER A 175 23.09 12.80 -9.59
N PHE A 176 22.23 13.81 -9.41
CA PHE A 176 22.28 14.74 -8.27
C PHE A 176 21.88 14.06 -6.94
N ARG A 177 20.93 13.10 -6.96
CA ARG A 177 20.46 12.35 -5.78
C ARG A 177 21.51 11.39 -5.21
N ILE A 178 22.40 10.84 -6.03
CA ILE A 178 23.50 9.98 -5.57
C ILE A 178 24.60 10.81 -4.89
N HIS A 179 24.81 12.06 -5.34
CA HIS A 179 25.89 12.91 -4.83
C HIS A 179 25.54 13.67 -3.55
N PHE A 180 24.26 14.01 -3.33
CA PHE A 180 23.81 14.72 -2.12
C PHE A 180 22.54 14.10 -1.51
N PRO A 181 22.66 13.04 -0.69
CA PRO A 181 21.55 12.50 0.08
C PRO A 181 21.07 13.43 1.21
N CYS A 182 21.77 14.54 1.50
CA CYS A 182 21.58 15.36 2.69
C CYS A 182 21.40 16.86 2.43
N SER A 183 20.58 17.26 1.45
CA SER A 183 20.16 18.66 1.34
C SER A 183 18.68 18.75 0.99
N LYS A 184 17.83 18.39 1.94
CA LYS A 184 16.50 18.99 2.01
C LYS A 184 16.63 20.37 2.65
N GLU A 185 15.73 21.27 2.24
CA GLU A 185 15.35 22.49 2.96
C GLU A 185 15.95 23.81 2.50
N ASN A 186 15.81 24.23 1.22
CA ASN A 186 15.71 25.68 0.91
C ASN A 186 15.28 26.15 -0.50
N ARG A 187 14.64 25.35 -1.36
CA ARG A 187 14.32 25.84 -2.73
C ARG A 187 12.83 25.90 -3.14
N ILE A 188 11.89 25.87 -2.18
CA ILE A 188 10.46 26.14 -2.47
C ILE A 188 10.02 27.51 -1.92
N LYS A 189 10.85 28.21 -1.12
CA LYS A 189 10.49 29.55 -0.60
C LYS A 189 10.85 30.74 -1.52
N ASN A 190 11.56 30.54 -2.63
CA ASN A 190 12.09 31.66 -3.44
C ASN A 190 11.60 31.72 -4.89
N THR A 191 10.42 31.16 -5.19
CA THR A 191 9.75 31.39 -6.48
C THR A 191 8.30 31.79 -6.24
N ASN A 192 8.09 32.92 -5.55
CA ASN A 192 6.88 33.76 -5.60
C ASN A 192 7.11 35.05 -4.79
N VAL A 193 8.19 35.76 -5.11
CA VAL A 193 8.28 37.21 -4.89
C VAL A 193 8.71 37.80 -6.23
N LEU A 194 7.77 38.57 -6.81
CA LEU A 194 7.84 39.38 -8.03
C LEU A 194 7.77 38.62 -9.36
#